data_AF-A0A9Q3EBM0-F1
#
_entry.id   AF-A0A9Q3EBM0-F1
#
_cell.length_a   1.000
_cell.length_b   1.000
_cell.length_c   1.000
_cell.angle_alpha   90.00
_cell.angle_beta   90.00
_cell.angle_gamma   90.00
#
_symmetry.space_group_name_H-M   'P 1'
#
loop_
_entity.id
_entity.type
_entity.pdbx_description
1 polymer ?
#
loop_
_entity_poly.entity_id
_entity_poly.type
_entity_poly.pdbx_seq_one_letter_code
_entity_poly.pdbx_strand_id
1 'polypeptide(L)'
;MKIEPVSSNPVLLSPFKCLTLRIPKPLTKTLTWTRSTQQVLYWHKEYDCPFKHNRSLDISIFTPIGTECRCVCRSDIAQHKFWLVAPWFTPSTGIAPQFYHSFIHSFTPSIMAHPIHVLDNNYLAITFLISLAIQLTAFLIAYSLQFDKLTDFSGGFNFLVIALVTLLLGQSFQTRNWLVSLAVIVWAIRLAGFLLFRVLKRGQDNRFDEMRSNFFKFGGFWTFQLIWVWIVSFPVIVLNSPNISGKPNHKPFESATDILGLIFFSSGFLIEALADVQKYTWKSKSKSNNKLPVCQTGFWKLSRHPNYFAEILLWWGIWFMVLASADNQLVEPSSKRLLRATVISPILITVLLLFLSGLPPSERPVQKNIFVQSYKSKLSKNINQAQEGAQEEDQWQQFQTYLDETSILIPIPKSIYRLIPSLIKKTLLLDWKIYRFDDKGPEAMTLMEEIRNESA
;
A
#
# COMPACT_ATOMS: atom_id res chain seq x y z
N MET A 1 -4.17 82.83 18.51
CA MET A 1 -4.14 82.96 19.98
C MET A 1 -3.81 81.59 20.54
N LYS A 2 -2.68 81.46 21.24
CA LYS A 2 -2.31 80.29 22.06
C LYS A 2 -3.33 80.12 23.19
N ILE A 3 -3.57 78.88 23.63
CA ILE A 3 -3.52 78.38 25.03
C ILE A 3 -3.87 76.88 25.00
N GLU A 4 -2.86 76.03 25.29
CA GLU A 4 -2.99 74.79 26.07
C GLU A 4 -2.78 75.18 27.55
N PRO A 5 -3.32 74.50 28.61
CA PRO A 5 -2.84 73.16 29.01
C PRO A 5 -3.75 72.21 29.87
N VAL A 6 -3.39 70.91 29.81
CA VAL A 6 -3.16 69.92 30.91
C VAL A 6 -4.31 69.32 31.77
N SER A 7 -4.45 67.99 31.57
CA SER A 7 -4.68 66.85 32.48
C SER A 7 -5.72 66.84 33.61
N SER A 8 -6.53 65.78 33.61
CA SER A 8 -6.48 64.74 34.66
C SER A 8 -7.28 63.50 34.22
N ASN A 9 -6.58 62.36 34.08
CA ASN A 9 -7.19 61.04 34.25
C ASN A 9 -7.35 60.84 35.77
N PRO A 10 -8.43 60.21 36.26
CA PRO A 10 -8.41 58.74 36.27
C PRO A 10 -9.78 58.02 36.13
N VAL A 11 -9.71 56.76 35.66
CA VAL A 11 -10.37 55.58 36.27
C VAL A 11 -11.78 55.10 35.82
N LEU A 12 -11.79 53.81 35.44
CA LEU A 12 -12.80 52.72 35.58
C LEU A 12 -14.12 52.66 34.74
N LEU A 13 -14.05 51.81 33.70
CA LEU A 13 -14.94 50.69 33.31
C LEU A 13 -16.44 50.63 33.72
N SER A 14 -17.28 50.71 32.66
CA SER A 14 -18.60 50.04 32.42
C SER A 14 -19.82 50.47 33.26
N PRO A 15 -21.11 50.27 32.82
CA PRO A 15 -21.60 49.45 31.69
C PRO A 15 -22.59 50.17 30.73
N PHE A 16 -22.64 49.76 29.45
CA PHE A 16 -23.69 50.20 28.51
C PHE A 16 -24.71 49.10 28.17
N LYS A 17 -25.93 49.41 28.62
CA LYS A 17 -27.30 48.92 28.36
C LYS A 17 -27.54 47.99 27.15
N CYS A 18 -28.27 46.90 27.44
CA CYS A 18 -29.06 46.12 26.47
C CYS A 18 -30.23 46.95 25.91
N LEU A 19 -30.44 46.88 24.60
CA LEU A 19 -31.64 47.39 23.92
C LEU A 19 -32.56 46.19 23.60
N THR A 20 -33.69 46.09 24.30
CA THR A 20 -34.74 45.08 24.05
C THR A 20 -35.77 45.64 23.06
N LEU A 21 -35.92 45.00 21.89
CA LEU A 21 -36.99 45.31 20.92
C LEU A 21 -38.19 44.37 21.14
N ARG A 22 -39.36 44.97 21.38
CA ARG A 22 -40.68 44.32 21.57
C ARG A 22 -41.27 43.90 20.22
N ILE A 23 -41.73 42.64 20.13
CA ILE A 23 -42.51 42.12 18.99
C ILE A 23 -44.02 42.28 19.29
N PRO A 24 -44.90 42.73 18.37
CA PRO A 24 -46.34 42.73 18.57
C PRO A 24 -46.99 41.35 18.28
N LYS A 25 -48.12 41.09 18.96
CA LYS A 25 -48.95 39.85 19.01
C LYS A 25 -49.45 39.30 17.64
N PRO A 26 -49.89 38.01 17.58
CA PRO A 26 -50.14 37.31 16.32
C PRO A 26 -51.53 37.57 15.75
N LEU A 27 -51.61 37.58 14.41
CA LEU A 27 -52.86 37.53 13.65
C LEU A 27 -53.25 36.06 13.42
N THR A 28 -54.43 35.70 13.92
CA THR A 28 -55.13 34.44 13.67
C THR A 28 -55.60 34.36 12.22
N LYS A 29 -55.10 33.39 11.45
CA LYS A 29 -55.80 32.82 10.29
C LYS A 29 -55.62 31.31 10.26
N THR A 30 -56.75 30.61 10.40
CA THR A 30 -56.98 29.20 10.15
C THR A 30 -56.65 28.87 8.69
N LEU A 31 -55.78 27.90 8.44
CA LEU A 31 -55.55 27.32 7.10
C LEU A 31 -55.54 25.80 7.21
N THR A 32 -56.51 25.20 6.53
CA THR A 32 -56.80 23.78 6.39
C THR A 32 -55.69 23.06 5.60
N TRP A 33 -55.27 21.90 6.10
CA TRP A 33 -54.26 21.04 5.47
C TRP A 33 -54.82 20.30 4.25
N THR A 34 -54.15 20.42 3.11
CA THR A 34 -54.22 19.44 2.02
C THR A 34 -52.82 18.99 1.64
N ARG A 35 -52.63 17.67 1.55
CA ARG A 35 -51.38 17.01 1.18
C ARG A 35 -51.06 17.27 -0.29
N SER A 36 -50.02 18.05 -0.58
CA SER A 36 -49.16 17.85 -1.76
C SER A 36 -48.01 18.87 -1.75
N THR A 37 -46.83 18.41 -2.19
CA THR A 37 -45.64 19.18 -2.61
C THR A 37 -44.90 20.01 -1.55
N GLN A 38 -43.72 19.53 -1.16
CA GLN A 38 -42.65 20.37 -0.59
C GLN A 38 -42.24 21.41 -1.64
N GLN A 39 -42.73 22.65 -1.50
CA GLN A 39 -42.10 23.81 -2.12
C GLN A 39 -41.23 24.51 -1.07
N VAL A 40 -39.94 24.64 -1.37
CA VAL A 40 -38.98 25.40 -0.58
C VAL A 40 -39.21 26.89 -0.86
N LEU A 41 -39.56 27.66 0.18
CA LEU A 41 -39.67 29.11 0.14
C LEU A 41 -38.26 29.72 0.24
N TYR A 42 -37.81 30.40 -0.81
CA TYR A 42 -36.59 31.22 -0.79
C TYR A 42 -36.89 32.56 -0.13
N TRP A 43 -36.12 32.93 0.89
CA TRP A 43 -36.05 34.29 1.41
C TRP A 43 -34.74 34.91 0.94
N HIS A 44 -34.81 35.91 0.05
CA HIS A 44 -33.69 36.81 -0.23
C HIS A 44 -33.70 37.94 0.78
N LYS A 45 -32.59 38.14 1.49
CA LYS A 45 -32.35 39.35 2.27
C LYS A 45 -30.92 39.81 2.03
N GLU A 46 -30.78 40.86 1.22
CA GLU A 46 -29.50 41.55 1.03
C GLU A 46 -29.11 42.28 2.32
N TYR A 47 -27.85 42.14 2.72
CA TYR A 47 -27.25 42.92 3.79
C TYR A 47 -26.11 43.74 3.19
N ASP A 48 -26.25 45.07 3.21
CA ASP A 48 -25.16 45.99 2.89
C ASP A 48 -24.13 46.00 4.03
N CYS A 49 -22.91 45.54 3.73
CA CYS A 49 -21.75 45.72 4.60
C CYS A 49 -21.06 47.06 4.26
N PRO A 50 -20.80 47.96 5.22
CA PRO A 50 -20.14 49.23 4.95
C PRO A 50 -18.62 49.02 4.93
N PHE A 51 -18.09 48.31 3.93
CA PHE A 51 -16.66 48.34 3.60
C PHE A 51 -16.48 48.23 2.09
N LYS A 52 -15.86 49.26 1.49
CA LYS A 52 -15.47 49.33 0.08
C LYS A 52 -14.52 48.16 -0.24
N HIS A 53 -15.06 47.06 -0.77
CA HIS A 53 -14.56 46.39 -1.97
C HIS A 53 -15.49 45.24 -2.38
N ASN A 54 -15.89 45.26 -3.65
CA ASN A 54 -16.70 44.26 -4.35
C ASN A 54 -16.26 42.82 -4.03
N ARG A 55 -17.14 42.06 -3.37
CA ARG A 55 -17.40 40.64 -3.62
C ARG A 55 -18.62 40.18 -2.82
N SER A 56 -19.68 39.76 -3.51
CA SER A 56 -20.87 39.12 -2.93
C SER A 56 -20.50 37.76 -2.35
N LEU A 57 -20.85 37.52 -1.10
CA LEU A 57 -20.63 36.24 -0.40
C LEU A 57 -22.00 35.57 -0.18
N ASP A 58 -22.31 34.52 -0.94
CA ASP A 58 -23.49 33.70 -0.70
C ASP A 58 -23.22 32.72 0.45
N ILE A 59 -23.86 32.93 1.60
CA ILE A 59 -23.81 32.02 2.74
C ILE A 59 -25.21 31.41 2.90
N SER A 60 -25.34 30.10 2.65
CA SER A 60 -26.54 29.34 3.00
C SER A 60 -26.40 28.74 4.40
N ILE A 61 -27.22 29.17 5.35
CA ILE A 61 -27.23 28.65 6.73
C ILE A 61 -28.49 27.78 6.92
N PHE A 62 -28.30 26.51 7.29
CA PHE A 62 -29.36 25.66 7.83
C PHE A 62 -29.28 25.65 9.37
N THR A 63 -30.36 26.01 10.06
CA THR A 63 -30.46 25.81 11.51
C THR A 63 -31.79 25.16 11.90
N PRO A 64 -31.79 24.21 12.87
CA PRO A 64 -32.98 23.88 13.63
C PRO A 64 -33.28 25.01 14.63
N ILE A 65 -34.55 25.18 14.96
CA ILE A 65 -35.09 26.23 15.83
C ILE A 65 -34.44 26.14 17.23
N GLY A 66 -33.79 27.22 17.70
CA GLY A 66 -33.56 27.44 19.13
C GLY A 66 -32.14 27.69 19.67
N THR A 67 -31.15 28.10 18.87
CA THR A 67 -29.81 28.44 19.39
C THR A 67 -29.29 29.80 18.89
N GLU A 68 -28.84 30.66 19.81
CA GLU A 68 -28.24 31.96 19.52
C GLU A 68 -26.95 31.83 18.69
N CYS A 69 -26.83 32.59 17.61
CA CYS A 69 -25.60 32.67 16.80
C CYS A 69 -24.65 33.75 17.37
N ARG A 70 -23.40 33.37 17.69
CA ARG A 70 -22.27 34.33 17.79
C ARG A 70 -21.49 34.32 16.48
N CYS A 71 -21.42 35.46 15.80
CA CYS A 71 -20.49 35.67 14.69
C CYS A 71 -19.12 36.08 15.25
N VAL A 72 -18.05 35.37 14.87
CA VAL A 72 -16.66 35.77 15.14
C VAL A 72 -16.01 36.13 13.80
N CYS A 73 -15.72 37.41 13.58
CA CYS A 73 -14.86 37.84 12.48
C CYS A 73 -13.40 37.53 12.84
N ARG A 74 -12.68 36.80 11.97
CA ARG A 74 -11.25 36.52 12.15
C ARG A 74 -10.46 37.21 11.05
N SER A 75 -9.63 38.19 11.42
CA SER A 75 -8.68 38.88 10.54
C SER A 75 -7.27 38.29 10.66
N ASP A 76 -6.66 38.00 9.51
CA ASP A 76 -5.24 37.91 9.12
C ASP A 76 -4.13 37.29 10.01
N ILE A 77 -3.58 36.20 9.46
CA ILE A 77 -2.17 35.80 9.22
C ILE A 77 -1.06 36.29 10.17
N ALA A 78 -0.34 35.33 10.77
CA ALA A 78 1.12 35.40 10.96
C ALA A 78 1.74 33.99 10.97
N GLN A 79 2.76 33.79 10.13
CA GLN A 79 3.63 32.62 10.08
C GLN A 79 4.57 32.60 11.29
N HIS A 80 4.87 31.44 11.88
CA HIS A 80 6.23 31.06 12.32
C HIS A 80 6.32 29.56 12.64
N LYS A 81 7.41 28.94 12.16
CA LYS A 81 7.83 27.54 12.35
C LYS A 81 8.14 27.23 13.82
N PHE A 82 7.87 26.01 14.29
CA PHE A 82 8.81 25.23 15.12
C PHE A 82 8.42 23.74 15.12
N TRP A 83 9.42 22.89 14.85
CA TRP A 83 9.41 21.44 15.09
C TRP A 83 9.86 21.16 16.53
N LEU A 84 9.30 20.14 17.20
CA LEU A 84 10.03 19.07 17.94
C LEU A 84 9.14 18.32 18.98
N VAL A 85 9.26 16.98 18.91
CA VAL A 85 9.28 15.98 20.00
C VAL A 85 7.96 15.57 20.69
N ALA A 86 7.64 14.27 20.52
CA ALA A 86 6.79 13.50 21.43
C ALA A 86 7.59 13.00 22.64
N PRO A 87 6.94 12.80 23.80
CA PRO A 87 7.12 11.52 24.51
C PRO A 87 5.81 10.93 25.06
N TRP A 88 5.94 9.67 25.46
CA TRP A 88 4.94 8.63 25.72
C TRP A 88 4.29 8.64 27.14
N PHE A 89 3.14 7.94 27.25
CA PHE A 89 2.52 7.24 28.43
C PHE A 89 2.16 8.05 29.69
N THR A 90 0.92 8.08 30.19
CA THR A 90 0.12 6.99 30.81
C THR A 90 -1.34 7.45 31.11
N PRO A 91 -2.28 6.52 31.44
CA PRO A 91 -3.71 6.76 31.41
C PRO A 91 -4.29 7.12 32.78
N SER A 92 -5.18 8.11 32.86
CA SER A 92 -6.27 8.11 33.83
C SER A 92 -7.31 9.17 33.48
N THR A 93 -8.54 8.88 33.88
CA THR A 93 -9.77 9.68 33.78
C THR A 93 -10.52 9.58 32.45
N GLY A 94 -11.66 8.89 32.53
CA GLY A 94 -12.58 8.69 31.44
C GLY A 94 -13.27 9.99 31.06
N ILE A 95 -12.99 10.46 29.85
CA ILE A 95 -13.88 11.31 29.06
C ILE A 95 -13.80 10.78 27.63
N ALA A 96 -14.94 10.33 27.11
CA ALA A 96 -15.11 9.77 25.77
C ALA A 96 -14.81 10.81 24.66
N PRO A 97 -14.51 10.37 23.42
CA PRO A 97 -13.62 11.06 22.50
C PRO A 97 -14.37 12.04 21.60
N GLN A 98 -14.36 13.34 21.94
CA GLN A 98 -14.75 14.39 20.99
C GLN A 98 -13.55 15.06 20.31
N PHE A 99 -12.32 14.77 20.78
CA PHE A 99 -11.11 15.43 20.27
C PHE A 99 -10.40 14.71 19.11
N TYR A 100 -10.74 13.44 18.82
CA TYR A 100 -10.16 12.74 17.67
C TYR A 100 -10.74 13.17 16.33
N HIS A 101 -11.99 13.68 16.32
CA HIS A 101 -12.64 14.13 15.09
C HIS A 101 -12.10 15.46 14.56
N SER A 102 -11.51 16.31 15.42
CA SER A 102 -11.08 17.65 15.01
C SER A 102 -9.70 17.70 14.36
N PHE A 103 -8.85 16.69 14.55
CA PHE A 103 -7.49 16.72 14.03
C PHE A 103 -7.39 16.30 12.55
N ILE A 104 -8.32 15.49 12.04
CA ILE A 104 -8.33 15.06 10.63
C ILE A 104 -9.11 16.02 9.72
N HIS A 105 -10.06 16.80 10.26
CA HIS A 105 -10.86 17.72 9.44
C HIS A 105 -10.20 19.07 9.12
N SER A 106 -9.01 19.38 9.68
CA SER A 106 -8.37 20.69 9.48
C SER A 106 -7.52 20.83 8.21
N PHE A 107 -7.46 19.83 7.33
CA PHE A 107 -6.57 19.83 6.15
C PHE A 107 -7.26 19.83 4.77
N THR A 108 -8.57 19.95 4.69
CA THR A 108 -9.26 20.06 3.39
C THR A 108 -9.74 21.49 3.16
N PRO A 109 -9.04 22.32 2.35
CA PRO A 109 -9.71 23.44 1.73
C PRO A 109 -10.78 22.87 0.79
N SER A 110 -12.04 23.20 1.07
CA SER A 110 -13.21 22.84 0.27
C SER A 110 -13.23 23.60 -1.06
N ILE A 111 -12.23 23.39 -1.90
CA ILE A 111 -12.37 23.63 -3.33
C ILE A 111 -13.00 22.33 -3.84
N MET A 112 -14.26 22.38 -4.30
CA MET A 112 -14.85 21.28 -5.07
C MET A 112 -14.11 21.19 -6.41
N ALA A 113 -12.91 20.63 -6.35
CA ALA A 113 -12.13 20.31 -7.53
C ALA A 113 -12.76 19.06 -8.15
N HIS A 114 -13.26 19.21 -9.36
CA HIS A 114 -13.82 18.08 -10.10
C HIS A 114 -12.69 17.20 -10.65
N PRO A 115 -12.89 15.87 -10.70
CA PRO A 115 -11.92 14.97 -11.32
C PRO A 115 -11.69 15.39 -12.77
N ILE A 116 -10.42 15.45 -13.16
CA ILE A 116 -10.01 15.88 -14.51
C ILE A 116 -10.22 14.71 -15.46
N HIS A 117 -10.99 14.90 -16.53
CA HIS A 117 -11.15 13.89 -17.57
C HIS A 117 -9.92 13.87 -18.50
N VAL A 118 -9.31 12.71 -18.69
CA VAL A 118 -8.14 12.53 -19.57
C VAL A 118 -8.27 11.20 -20.31
N LEU A 119 -8.48 11.26 -21.64
CA LEU A 119 -8.65 10.13 -22.57
C LEU A 119 -9.87 9.23 -22.30
N ASP A 120 -10.06 8.77 -21.06
CA ASP A 120 -11.16 7.93 -20.62
C ASP A 120 -11.58 8.22 -19.17
N ASN A 121 -12.81 7.88 -18.82
CA ASN A 121 -13.39 8.10 -17.49
C ASN A 121 -12.91 7.10 -16.41
N ASN A 122 -12.04 6.14 -16.74
CA ASN A 122 -11.48 5.16 -15.81
C ASN A 122 -9.97 5.34 -15.58
N TYR A 123 -9.33 6.31 -16.24
CA TYR A 123 -7.88 6.53 -16.28
C TYR A 123 -7.05 5.35 -16.82
N LEU A 124 -7.67 4.38 -17.48
CA LEU A 124 -6.97 3.19 -17.97
C LEU A 124 -6.02 3.54 -19.13
N ALA A 125 -6.46 4.37 -20.08
CA ALA A 125 -5.67 4.72 -21.25
C ALA A 125 -4.47 5.59 -20.87
N ILE A 126 -4.68 6.63 -20.06
CA ILE A 126 -3.60 7.53 -19.64
C ILE A 126 -2.55 6.81 -18.79
N THR A 127 -2.96 5.96 -17.86
CA THR A 127 -2.02 5.21 -17.01
C THR A 127 -1.26 4.13 -17.78
N PHE A 128 -1.87 3.55 -18.82
CA PHE A 128 -1.18 2.65 -19.74
C PHE A 128 -0.10 3.39 -20.54
N LEU A 129 -0.41 4.58 -21.09
CA LEU A 129 0.56 5.38 -21.83
C LEU A 129 1.71 5.87 -20.94
N ILE A 130 1.43 6.27 -19.70
CA ILE A 130 2.46 6.62 -18.72
C ILE A 130 3.34 5.41 -18.42
N SER A 131 2.75 4.23 -18.17
CA SER A 131 3.50 2.99 -17.95
C SER A 131 4.36 2.65 -19.15
N LEU A 132 3.81 2.75 -20.37
CA LEU A 132 4.52 2.52 -21.60
C LEU A 132 5.71 3.46 -21.75
N ALA A 133 5.52 4.75 -21.50
CA ALA A 133 6.60 5.74 -21.57
C ALA A 133 7.71 5.45 -20.56
N ILE A 134 7.38 5.14 -19.30
CA ILE A 134 8.35 4.81 -18.26
C ILE A 134 9.12 3.53 -18.63
N GLN A 135 8.41 2.46 -18.98
CA GLN A 135 9.02 1.15 -19.24
C GLN A 135 9.82 1.15 -20.54
N LEU A 136 9.36 1.83 -21.58
CA LEU A 136 10.09 1.98 -22.83
C LEU A 136 11.35 2.82 -22.63
N THR A 137 11.26 3.94 -21.92
CA THR A 137 12.44 4.78 -21.62
C THR A 137 13.48 4.00 -20.81
N ALA A 138 13.02 3.29 -19.76
CA ALA A 138 13.91 2.49 -18.94
C ALA A 138 14.51 1.30 -19.71
N PHE A 139 13.75 0.66 -20.59
CA PHE A 139 14.27 -0.36 -21.52
C PHE A 139 15.35 0.18 -22.44
N LEU A 140 15.12 1.32 -23.10
CA LEU A 140 16.08 1.93 -24.01
C LEU A 140 17.38 2.28 -23.28
N ILE A 141 17.29 2.85 -22.08
CA ILE A 141 18.47 3.15 -21.25
C ILE A 141 19.18 1.86 -20.83
N ALA A 142 18.44 0.89 -20.29
CA ALA A 142 19.01 -0.36 -19.79
C ALA A 142 19.66 -1.20 -20.90
N TYR A 143 19.07 -1.22 -22.10
CA TYR A 143 19.63 -1.93 -23.26
C TYR A 143 20.85 -1.20 -23.83
N SER A 144 20.80 0.13 -23.96
CA SER A 144 21.92 0.92 -24.52
C SER A 144 23.14 0.92 -23.61
N LEU A 145 22.92 1.00 -22.29
CA LEU A 145 23.99 1.03 -21.29
C LEU A 145 24.34 -0.35 -20.70
N GLN A 146 23.63 -1.40 -21.13
CA GLN A 146 23.73 -2.76 -20.55
C GLN A 146 23.61 -2.76 -19.02
N PHE A 147 22.70 -1.91 -18.52
CA PHE A 147 22.55 -1.57 -17.11
C PHE A 147 21.34 -2.30 -16.49
N ASP A 148 21.62 -3.40 -15.81
CA ASP A 148 20.65 -4.28 -15.14
C ASP A 148 19.99 -3.63 -13.92
N LYS A 149 20.67 -2.70 -13.24
CA LYS A 149 20.23 -2.10 -11.97
C LYS A 149 18.93 -1.30 -12.08
N LEU A 150 18.57 -0.85 -13.27
CA LEU A 150 17.37 -0.04 -13.51
C LEU A 150 16.09 -0.89 -13.55
N THR A 151 16.19 -2.17 -13.88
CA THR A 151 15.04 -3.09 -14.08
C THR A 151 14.17 -3.15 -12.83
N ASP A 152 14.74 -3.57 -11.71
CA ASP A 152 14.06 -3.71 -10.42
C ASP A 152 13.50 -2.36 -9.89
N PHE A 153 14.20 -1.24 -10.13
CA PHE A 153 13.75 0.09 -9.67
C PHE A 153 12.57 0.62 -10.49
N SER A 154 12.62 0.45 -11.81
CA SER A 154 11.62 0.99 -12.74
C SER A 154 10.20 0.48 -12.48
N GLY A 155 10.05 -0.78 -12.06
CA GLY A 155 8.76 -1.35 -11.69
C GLY A 155 8.12 -0.61 -10.50
N GLY A 156 8.86 -0.48 -9.39
CA GLY A 156 8.39 0.25 -8.20
C GLY A 156 8.15 1.74 -8.47
N PHE A 157 9.02 2.36 -9.27
CA PHE A 157 8.84 3.75 -9.70
C PHE A 157 7.55 3.94 -10.52
N ASN A 158 7.19 2.99 -11.40
CA ASN A 158 5.95 3.07 -12.17
C ASN A 158 4.70 3.02 -11.27
N PHE A 159 4.66 2.13 -10.27
CA PHE A 159 3.58 2.11 -9.26
C PHE A 159 3.45 3.44 -8.52
N LEU A 160 4.58 4.02 -8.10
CA LEU A 160 4.63 5.31 -7.43
C LEU A 160 4.02 6.42 -8.30
N VAL A 161 4.43 6.52 -9.57
CA VAL A 161 3.94 7.52 -10.51
C VAL A 161 2.45 7.34 -10.78
N ILE A 162 1.97 6.11 -11.03
CA ILE A 162 0.54 5.85 -11.25
C ILE A 162 -0.30 6.29 -10.05
N ALA A 163 0.09 5.93 -8.83
CA ALA A 163 -0.66 6.28 -7.63
C ALA A 163 -0.74 7.81 -7.43
N LEU A 164 0.39 8.51 -7.62
CA LEU A 164 0.43 9.97 -7.52
C LEU A 164 -0.38 10.66 -8.60
N VAL A 165 -0.16 10.30 -9.87
CA VAL A 165 -0.84 10.93 -11.01
C VAL A 165 -2.34 10.71 -10.93
N THR A 166 -2.80 9.49 -10.65
CA THR A 166 -4.24 9.23 -10.57
C THR A 166 -4.91 9.97 -9.41
N LEU A 167 -4.25 10.05 -8.24
CA LEU A 167 -4.76 10.84 -7.10
C LEU A 167 -4.86 12.33 -7.45
N LEU A 168 -3.83 12.88 -8.11
CA LEU A 168 -3.81 14.28 -8.52
C LEU A 168 -4.81 14.58 -9.64
N LEU A 169 -5.02 13.69 -10.60
CA LEU A 169 -6.04 13.87 -11.64
C LEU A 169 -7.45 13.74 -11.08
N GLY A 170 -7.66 12.78 -10.15
CA GLY A 170 -8.95 12.51 -9.55
C GLY A 170 -9.46 13.65 -8.66
N GLN A 171 -8.58 14.52 -8.16
CA GLN A 171 -8.90 15.68 -7.31
C GLN A 171 -9.83 15.34 -6.13
N SER A 172 -9.88 14.06 -5.74
CA SER A 172 -10.78 13.54 -4.70
C SER A 172 -9.94 13.13 -3.52
N PHE A 173 -9.94 14.00 -2.51
CA PHE A 173 -9.19 13.83 -1.27
C PHE A 173 -10.03 13.17 -0.18
N GLN A 174 -10.90 12.24 -0.58
CA GLN A 174 -11.63 11.41 0.36
C GLN A 174 -10.69 10.44 1.06
N THR A 175 -11.05 10.03 2.28
CA THR A 175 -10.23 9.15 3.12
C THR A 175 -9.79 7.88 2.39
N ARG A 176 -10.69 7.24 1.62
CA ARG A 176 -10.39 6.00 0.89
C ARG A 176 -9.35 6.23 -0.23
N ASN A 177 -9.53 7.27 -1.04
CA ASN A 177 -8.60 7.64 -2.12
C ASN A 177 -7.20 7.95 -1.58
N TRP A 178 -7.12 8.73 -0.49
CA TRP A 178 -5.87 9.00 0.20
C TRP A 178 -5.23 7.72 0.75
N LEU A 179 -5.96 6.91 1.50
CA LEU A 179 -5.42 5.71 2.15
C LEU A 179 -4.92 4.69 1.13
N VAL A 180 -5.69 4.41 0.07
CA VAL A 180 -5.28 3.47 -0.98
C VAL A 180 -4.09 4.01 -1.77
N SER A 181 -4.08 5.30 -2.11
CA SER A 181 -2.95 5.90 -2.83
C SER A 181 -1.69 5.93 -1.97
N LEU A 182 -1.80 6.32 -0.69
CA LEU A 182 -0.69 6.30 0.26
C LEU A 182 -0.18 4.88 0.51
N ALA A 183 -1.07 3.90 0.61
CA ALA A 183 -0.70 2.49 0.74
C ALA A 183 0.19 2.04 -0.42
N VAL A 184 -0.20 2.32 -1.66
CA VAL A 184 0.59 2.02 -2.86
C VAL A 184 1.89 2.82 -2.89
N ILE A 185 1.87 4.12 -2.56
CA ILE A 185 3.05 4.99 -2.55
C ILE A 185 4.09 4.50 -1.54
N VAL A 186 3.67 4.24 -0.30
CA VAL A 186 4.57 3.78 0.78
C VAL A 186 5.13 2.40 0.46
N TRP A 187 4.30 1.49 -0.06
CA TRP A 187 4.76 0.20 -0.55
C TRP A 187 5.77 0.34 -1.71
N ALA A 188 5.49 1.18 -2.70
CA ALA A 188 6.34 1.39 -3.87
C ALA A 188 7.69 2.00 -3.50
N ILE A 189 7.70 3.01 -2.61
CA ILE A 189 8.93 3.63 -2.10
C ILE A 189 9.76 2.59 -1.33
N ARG A 190 9.12 1.79 -0.47
CA ARG A 190 9.81 0.73 0.29
C ARG A 190 10.42 -0.30 -0.65
N LEU A 191 9.65 -0.83 -1.61
CA LEU A 191 10.11 -1.85 -2.55
C LEU A 191 11.24 -1.31 -3.43
N ALA A 192 11.01 -0.18 -4.12
CA ALA A 192 12.01 0.44 -4.99
C ALA A 192 13.28 0.81 -4.23
N GLY A 193 13.14 1.39 -3.04
CA GLY A 193 14.26 1.78 -2.18
C GLY A 193 15.07 0.57 -1.70
N PHE A 194 14.39 -0.49 -1.25
CA PHE A 194 15.07 -1.71 -0.79
C PHE A 194 15.80 -2.44 -1.92
N LEU A 195 15.16 -2.56 -3.10
CA LEU A 195 15.75 -3.18 -4.28
C LEU A 195 16.95 -2.37 -4.78
N LEU A 196 16.81 -1.04 -4.87
CA LEU A 196 17.91 -0.16 -5.26
C LEU A 196 19.09 -0.27 -4.29
N PHE A 197 18.83 -0.21 -2.99
CA PHE A 197 19.85 -0.39 -1.95
C PHE A 197 20.58 -1.74 -2.09
N ARG A 198 19.82 -2.83 -2.31
CA ARG A 198 20.38 -4.18 -2.46
C ARG A 198 21.28 -4.29 -3.68
N VAL A 199 20.85 -3.73 -4.81
CA VAL A 199 21.59 -3.76 -6.07
C VAL A 199 22.87 -2.93 -5.97
N LEU A 200 22.79 -1.73 -5.41
CA LEU A 200 23.96 -0.87 -5.18
C LEU A 200 25.00 -1.55 -4.28
N LYS A 201 24.57 -2.32 -3.28
CA LYS A 201 25.47 -3.05 -2.38
C LYS A 201 26.04 -4.34 -2.98
N ARG A 202 25.30 -5.05 -3.84
CA ARG A 202 25.70 -6.35 -4.40
C ARG A 202 26.55 -6.22 -5.68
N GLY A 203 26.46 -5.10 -6.39
CA GLY A 203 27.29 -4.79 -7.56
C GLY A 203 26.69 -5.23 -8.89
N GLN A 204 26.30 -6.51 -9.02
CA GLN A 204 25.68 -7.09 -10.24
C GLN A 204 24.58 -8.11 -9.88
N ASP A 205 23.54 -8.20 -10.73
CA ASP A 205 22.49 -9.23 -10.66
C ASP A 205 22.62 -10.22 -11.84
N ASN A 206 23.20 -11.39 -11.56
CA ASN A 206 23.49 -12.41 -12.57
C ASN A 206 22.25 -12.93 -13.32
N ARG A 207 21.03 -12.66 -12.81
CA ARG A 207 19.77 -13.08 -13.47
C ARG A 207 19.61 -12.50 -14.87
N PHE A 208 20.18 -11.32 -15.14
CA PHE A 208 19.99 -10.64 -16.42
C PHE A 208 21.16 -10.79 -17.38
N ASP A 209 22.27 -11.42 -16.97
CA ASP A 209 23.51 -11.46 -17.77
C ASP A 209 23.30 -12.10 -19.15
N GLU A 210 22.53 -13.18 -19.21
CA GLU A 210 22.22 -13.87 -20.48
C GLU A 210 21.07 -13.22 -21.26
N MET A 211 20.21 -12.45 -20.58
CA MET A 211 19.00 -11.87 -21.20
C MET A 211 19.27 -10.48 -21.80
N ARG A 212 20.11 -9.66 -21.17
CA ARG A 212 20.35 -8.26 -21.55
C ARG A 212 21.00 -8.07 -22.92
N SER A 213 21.76 -9.08 -23.37
CA SER A 213 22.43 -9.07 -24.68
C SER A 213 21.44 -9.32 -25.83
N ASN A 214 20.30 -9.95 -25.56
CA ASN A 214 19.31 -10.26 -26.57
C ASN A 214 18.14 -9.26 -26.53
N PHE A 215 18.04 -8.42 -27.58
CA PHE A 215 17.03 -7.37 -27.69
C PHE A 215 15.60 -7.88 -27.48
N PHE A 216 15.22 -8.97 -28.13
CA PHE A 216 13.84 -9.48 -28.07
C PHE A 216 13.52 -10.15 -26.72
N LYS A 217 14.44 -10.91 -26.15
CA LYS A 217 14.24 -11.50 -24.81
C LYS A 217 14.13 -10.41 -23.74
N PHE A 218 15.02 -9.42 -23.80
CA PHE A 218 14.98 -8.29 -22.87
C PHE A 218 13.71 -7.46 -23.07
N GLY A 219 13.36 -7.09 -24.30
CA GLY A 219 12.11 -6.38 -24.60
C GLY A 219 10.85 -7.13 -24.15
N GLY A 220 10.85 -8.47 -24.25
CA GLY A 220 9.79 -9.33 -23.71
C GLY A 220 9.65 -9.20 -22.19
N PHE A 221 10.76 -9.16 -21.43
CA PHE A 221 10.74 -8.91 -19.99
C PHE A 221 10.14 -7.55 -19.64
N TRP A 222 10.54 -6.48 -20.34
CA TRP A 222 10.02 -5.12 -20.10
C TRP A 222 8.54 -4.99 -20.47
N THR A 223 8.11 -5.67 -21.53
CA THR A 223 6.69 -5.72 -21.93
C THR A 223 5.86 -6.45 -20.89
N PHE A 224 6.36 -7.59 -20.39
CA PHE A 224 5.72 -8.31 -19.30
C PHE A 224 5.65 -7.45 -18.03
N GLN A 225 6.74 -6.75 -17.67
CA GLN A 225 6.78 -5.86 -16.52
C GLN A 225 5.77 -4.70 -16.65
N LEU A 226 5.65 -4.10 -17.83
CA LEU A 226 4.64 -3.08 -18.13
C LEU A 226 3.23 -3.59 -17.83
N ILE A 227 2.85 -4.72 -18.44
CA ILE A 227 1.50 -5.29 -18.31
C ILE A 227 1.22 -5.65 -16.85
N TRP A 228 2.20 -6.27 -16.19
CA TRP A 228 2.10 -6.65 -14.78
C TRP A 228 1.87 -5.44 -13.87
N VAL A 229 2.72 -4.41 -13.93
CA VAL A 229 2.58 -3.22 -13.08
C VAL A 229 1.25 -2.52 -13.32
N TRP A 230 0.84 -2.41 -14.59
CA TRP A 230 -0.39 -1.74 -14.97
C TRP A 230 -1.62 -2.47 -14.41
N ILE A 231 -1.72 -3.80 -14.59
CA ILE A 231 -2.85 -4.59 -14.07
C ILE A 231 -2.89 -4.58 -12.55
N VAL A 232 -1.74 -4.74 -11.87
CA VAL A 232 -1.70 -4.73 -10.40
C VAL A 232 -2.10 -3.36 -9.85
N SER A 233 -1.88 -2.27 -10.60
CA SER A 233 -2.29 -0.92 -10.22
C SER A 233 -3.79 -0.63 -10.40
N PHE A 234 -4.57 -1.52 -11.01
CA PHE A 234 -6.00 -1.28 -11.30
C PHE A 234 -6.84 -0.81 -10.10
N PRO A 235 -6.70 -1.34 -8.87
CA PRO A 235 -7.49 -0.90 -7.74
C PRO A 235 -7.35 0.62 -7.48
N VAL A 236 -6.11 1.15 -7.48
CA VAL A 236 -5.86 2.58 -7.25
C VAL A 236 -6.25 3.42 -8.47
N ILE A 237 -5.99 2.93 -9.69
CA ILE A 237 -6.34 3.63 -10.94
C ILE A 237 -7.86 3.87 -11.01
N VAL A 238 -8.64 2.81 -10.85
CA VAL A 238 -10.11 2.87 -10.99
C VAL A 238 -10.72 3.63 -9.82
N LEU A 239 -10.22 3.45 -8.59
CA LEU A 239 -10.72 4.20 -7.43
C LEU A 239 -10.59 5.71 -7.62
N ASN A 240 -9.47 6.17 -8.17
CA ASN A 240 -9.21 7.59 -8.36
C ASN A 240 -9.87 8.17 -9.63
N SER A 241 -10.47 7.34 -10.47
CA SER A 241 -11.05 7.77 -11.75
C SER A 241 -12.30 8.65 -11.64
N PRO A 242 -12.63 9.49 -12.66
CA PRO A 242 -13.79 10.37 -12.65
C PRO A 242 -15.13 9.65 -12.47
N ASN A 243 -15.22 8.39 -12.90
CA ASN A 243 -16.42 7.57 -12.72
C ASN A 243 -16.74 7.23 -11.26
N ILE A 244 -15.73 7.31 -10.38
CA ILE A 244 -15.81 6.94 -8.97
C ILE A 244 -15.62 8.19 -8.09
N SER A 245 -14.52 8.91 -8.29
CA SER A 245 -14.13 10.14 -7.61
C SER A 245 -15.16 11.26 -7.80
N GLY A 246 -15.34 12.11 -6.77
CA GLY A 246 -16.20 13.30 -6.86
C GLY A 246 -17.70 13.07 -6.61
N LYS A 247 -18.11 11.85 -6.22
CA LYS A 247 -19.51 11.53 -5.89
C LYS A 247 -19.79 11.79 -4.39
N PRO A 248 -20.80 12.61 -4.04
CA PRO A 248 -21.01 13.09 -2.67
C PRO A 248 -21.52 12.03 -1.67
N ASN A 249 -22.19 10.95 -2.12
CA ASN A 249 -22.60 9.83 -1.25
C ASN A 249 -21.57 8.70 -1.16
N HIS A 250 -20.28 9.03 -1.10
CA HIS A 250 -19.32 8.00 -0.69
C HIS A 250 -19.62 7.62 0.77
N LYS A 251 -20.02 6.36 1.01
CA LYS A 251 -20.09 5.82 2.37
C LYS A 251 -18.77 6.19 3.08
N PRO A 252 -18.83 6.80 4.28
CA PRO A 252 -17.62 7.13 5.03
C PRO A 252 -16.75 5.88 5.22
N PHE A 253 -15.46 6.10 5.43
CA PHE A 253 -14.44 5.05 5.59
C PHE A 253 -14.69 4.26 6.87
N GLU A 254 -15.66 3.35 6.86
CA GLU A 254 -16.10 2.55 8.00
C GLU A 254 -16.74 1.21 7.56
N SER A 255 -16.66 0.88 6.26
CA SER A 255 -17.14 -0.41 5.77
C SER A 255 -16.32 -1.54 6.40
N ALA A 256 -16.94 -2.69 6.66
CA ALA A 256 -16.22 -3.88 7.08
C ALA A 256 -15.08 -4.25 6.12
N THR A 257 -15.26 -4.01 4.82
CA THR A 257 -14.23 -4.24 3.80
C THR A 257 -13.09 -3.20 3.86
N ASP A 258 -13.37 -1.96 4.26
CA ASP A 258 -12.34 -0.94 4.48
C ASP A 258 -11.44 -1.34 5.67
N ILE A 259 -12.05 -1.78 6.78
CA ILE A 259 -11.34 -2.23 7.99
C ILE A 259 -10.52 -3.49 7.70
N LEU A 260 -11.12 -4.49 7.05
CA LEU A 260 -10.41 -5.71 6.64
C LEU A 260 -9.24 -5.38 5.71
N GLY A 261 -9.46 -4.49 4.74
CA GLY A 261 -8.43 -4.07 3.81
C GLY A 261 -7.26 -3.36 4.48
N LEU A 262 -7.55 -2.47 5.45
CA LEU A 262 -6.52 -1.78 6.23
C LEU A 262 -5.71 -2.74 7.11
N ILE A 263 -6.37 -3.72 7.75
CA ILE A 263 -5.70 -4.75 8.56
C ILE A 263 -4.77 -5.58 7.67
N PHE A 264 -5.26 -6.02 6.51
CA PHE A 264 -4.50 -6.84 5.57
C PHE A 264 -3.29 -6.08 5.02
N PHE A 265 -3.49 -4.84 4.57
CA PHE A 265 -2.42 -3.98 4.10
C PHE A 265 -1.37 -3.73 5.19
N SER A 266 -1.79 -3.30 6.38
CA SER A 266 -0.86 -2.94 7.46
C SER A 266 -0.08 -4.16 7.96
N SER A 267 -0.73 -5.31 8.09
CA SER A 267 -0.09 -6.56 8.50
C SER A 267 0.87 -7.06 7.42
N GLY A 268 0.45 -7.04 6.15
CA GLY A 268 1.32 -7.41 5.03
C GLY A 268 2.54 -6.50 4.95
N PHE A 269 2.35 -5.19 4.92
CA PHE A 269 3.46 -4.23 4.87
C PHE A 269 4.46 -4.44 6.02
N LEU A 270 4.00 -4.64 7.25
CA LEU A 270 4.86 -4.88 8.41
C LEU A 270 5.62 -6.21 8.31
N ILE A 271 4.92 -7.31 7.99
CA ILE A 271 5.55 -8.64 7.84
C ILE A 271 6.60 -8.60 6.74
N GLU A 272 6.29 -7.96 5.60
CA GLU A 272 7.22 -7.86 4.48
C GLU A 272 8.49 -7.08 4.87
N ALA A 273 8.31 -5.88 5.44
CA ALA A 273 9.43 -5.04 5.86
C ALA A 273 10.33 -5.75 6.89
N LEU A 274 9.74 -6.42 7.88
CA LEU A 274 10.48 -7.17 8.88
C LEU A 274 11.16 -8.41 8.29
N ALA A 275 10.49 -9.15 7.41
CA ALA A 275 11.06 -10.32 6.76
C ALA A 275 12.27 -9.96 5.88
N ASP A 276 12.19 -8.87 5.12
CA ASP A 276 13.29 -8.41 4.28
C ASP A 276 14.51 -7.98 5.11
N VAL A 277 14.30 -7.22 6.18
CA VAL A 277 15.37 -6.84 7.11
C VAL A 277 15.98 -8.07 7.78
N GLN A 278 15.17 -9.00 8.28
CA GLN A 278 15.63 -10.25 8.88
C GLN A 278 16.53 -11.05 7.92
N LYS A 279 16.09 -11.22 6.66
CA LYS A 279 16.86 -11.94 5.63
C LYS A 279 18.15 -11.23 5.30
N TYR A 280 18.11 -9.91 5.15
CA TYR A 280 19.28 -9.11 4.83
C TYR A 280 20.33 -9.14 5.96
N THR A 281 19.90 -8.96 7.21
CA THR A 281 20.79 -9.03 8.38
C THR A 281 21.38 -10.42 8.54
N TRP A 282 20.57 -11.47 8.35
CA TRP A 282 21.05 -12.85 8.36
C TRP A 282 22.12 -13.08 7.29
N LYS A 283 21.87 -12.71 6.03
CA LYS A 283 22.87 -12.84 4.95
C LYS A 283 24.15 -12.06 5.21
N SER A 284 24.05 -10.88 5.83
CA SER A 284 25.20 -10.04 6.15
C SER A 284 26.07 -10.62 7.27
N LYS A 285 25.46 -11.35 8.23
CA LYS A 285 26.17 -11.97 9.37
C LYS A 285 26.59 -13.43 9.14
N SER A 286 25.90 -14.16 8.26
CA SER A 286 25.98 -15.63 8.14
C SER A 286 27.14 -16.15 7.28
N LYS A 287 28.26 -15.44 7.15
CA LYS A 287 29.34 -15.88 6.25
C LYS A 287 30.14 -17.13 6.69
N SER A 288 29.92 -17.70 7.88
CA SER A 288 30.74 -18.87 8.31
C SER A 288 30.15 -19.86 9.34
N ASN A 289 29.00 -19.62 10.02
CA ASN A 289 28.68 -20.37 11.25
C ASN A 289 27.30 -21.09 11.32
N ASN A 290 26.53 -21.16 10.23
CA ASN A 290 25.19 -21.78 10.29
C ASN A 290 25.18 -23.20 9.68
N LYS A 291 24.55 -24.14 10.39
CA LYS A 291 24.39 -25.54 9.97
C LYS A 291 23.64 -25.70 8.63
N LEU A 292 22.70 -24.80 8.35
CA LEU A 292 21.96 -24.74 7.09
C LEU A 292 22.10 -23.35 6.43
N PRO A 293 22.26 -23.28 5.11
CA PRO A 293 22.40 -22.01 4.39
C PRO A 293 21.04 -21.33 4.14
N VAL A 294 20.13 -21.34 5.12
CA VAL A 294 18.82 -20.66 5.06
C VAL A 294 18.55 -19.79 6.28
N CYS A 295 17.81 -18.70 6.05
CA CYS A 295 17.35 -17.82 7.11
C CYS A 295 16.26 -18.54 7.93
N GLN A 296 16.45 -18.63 9.24
CA GLN A 296 15.50 -19.28 10.16
C GLN A 296 15.12 -18.38 11.35
N THR A 297 15.27 -17.05 11.19
CA THR A 297 14.99 -16.06 12.23
C THR A 297 13.65 -15.37 12.01
N GLY A 298 12.95 -15.03 13.09
CA GLY A 298 11.69 -14.28 13.04
C GLY A 298 10.62 -14.97 12.18
N PHE A 299 10.08 -14.27 11.19
CA PHE A 299 9.04 -14.81 10.30
C PHE A 299 9.55 -15.95 9.42
N TRP A 300 10.86 -15.99 9.11
CA TRP A 300 11.48 -17.07 8.35
C TRP A 300 11.52 -18.41 9.10
N LYS A 301 11.25 -18.41 10.41
CA LYS A 301 11.03 -19.63 11.20
C LYS A 301 9.65 -20.25 10.96
N LEU A 302 8.66 -19.41 10.62
CA LEU A 302 7.25 -19.78 10.47
C LEU A 302 6.86 -20.07 9.01
N SER A 303 7.55 -19.43 8.06
CA SER A 303 7.33 -19.59 6.64
C SER A 303 8.66 -19.54 5.89
N ARG A 304 8.80 -20.29 4.81
CA ARG A 304 9.94 -20.23 3.89
C ARG A 304 9.92 -18.97 3.05
N HIS A 305 8.76 -18.36 2.82
CA HIS A 305 8.58 -17.13 2.04
C HIS A 305 7.60 -16.15 2.69
N PRO A 306 7.91 -15.64 3.90
CA PRO A 306 7.02 -14.71 4.60
C PRO A 306 6.83 -13.39 3.86
N ASN A 307 7.83 -12.94 3.10
CA ASN A 307 7.75 -11.73 2.27
C ASN A 307 6.75 -11.89 1.10
N TYR A 308 6.69 -13.05 0.44
CA TYR A 308 5.70 -13.29 -0.61
C TYR A 308 4.27 -13.43 -0.06
N PHE A 309 4.11 -14.07 1.10
CA PHE A 309 2.83 -14.09 1.79
C PHE A 309 2.34 -12.68 2.10
N ALA A 310 3.23 -11.85 2.62
CA ALA A 310 2.95 -10.47 2.97
C ALA A 310 2.57 -9.60 1.75
N GLU A 311 3.28 -9.77 0.63
CA GLU A 311 2.98 -9.13 -0.65
C GLU A 311 1.59 -9.53 -1.17
N ILE A 312 1.23 -10.81 -1.10
CA ILE A 312 -0.13 -11.26 -1.44
C ILE A 312 -1.15 -10.58 -0.52
N LEU A 313 -0.93 -10.64 0.80
CA LEU A 313 -1.85 -10.11 1.79
C LEU A 313 -2.12 -8.61 1.60
N LEU A 314 -1.09 -7.81 1.33
CA LEU A 314 -1.25 -6.36 1.18
C LEU A 314 -2.02 -5.97 -0.09
N TRP A 315 -1.84 -6.68 -1.21
CA TRP A 315 -2.58 -6.40 -2.44
C TRP A 315 -4.05 -6.82 -2.34
N TRP A 316 -4.34 -7.94 -1.65
CA TRP A 316 -5.71 -8.27 -1.27
C TRP A 316 -6.32 -7.19 -0.37
N GLY A 317 -5.53 -6.65 0.57
CA GLY A 317 -5.94 -5.55 1.43
C GLY A 317 -6.32 -4.28 0.66
N ILE A 318 -5.50 -3.89 -0.33
CA ILE A 318 -5.79 -2.76 -1.22
C ILE A 318 -7.11 -2.97 -1.97
N TRP A 319 -7.33 -4.16 -2.52
CA TRP A 319 -8.57 -4.47 -3.23
C TRP A 319 -9.81 -4.42 -2.32
N PHE A 320 -9.73 -4.94 -1.08
CA PHE A 320 -10.83 -4.88 -0.12
C PHE A 320 -11.26 -3.44 0.21
N MET A 321 -10.30 -2.51 0.36
CA MET A 321 -10.62 -1.09 0.57
C MET A 321 -11.35 -0.51 -0.65
N VAL A 322 -10.93 -0.85 -1.86
CA VAL A 322 -11.57 -0.37 -3.11
C VAL A 322 -12.99 -0.93 -3.27
N LEU A 323 -13.25 -2.15 -2.81
CA LEU A 323 -14.54 -2.83 -2.95
C LEU A 323 -15.69 -2.07 -2.28
N ALA A 324 -15.44 -1.36 -1.17
CA ALA A 324 -16.44 -0.56 -0.49
C ALA A 324 -17.05 0.54 -1.39
N SER A 325 -16.30 1.04 -2.37
CA SER A 325 -16.79 2.01 -3.36
C SER A 325 -17.82 1.42 -4.31
N ALA A 326 -17.85 0.09 -4.49
CA ALA A 326 -18.79 -0.58 -5.38
C ALA A 326 -20.22 -0.62 -4.82
N ASP A 327 -20.40 -0.41 -3.51
CA ASP A 327 -21.70 -0.36 -2.84
C ASP A 327 -22.35 1.03 -2.89
N ASN A 328 -21.65 2.03 -3.42
CA ASN A 328 -22.18 3.38 -3.56
C ASN A 328 -23.29 3.42 -4.61
N GLN A 329 -24.49 3.85 -4.22
CA GLN A 329 -25.66 3.89 -5.10
C GLN A 329 -25.47 4.85 -6.29
N LEU A 330 -24.66 5.92 -6.14
CA LEU A 330 -24.37 6.89 -7.20
C LEU A 330 -23.35 6.39 -8.23
N VAL A 331 -22.74 5.21 -8.00
CA VAL A 331 -21.82 4.61 -8.96
C VAL A 331 -22.61 3.80 -9.99
N GLU A 332 -22.35 4.10 -11.27
CA GLU A 332 -22.96 3.42 -12.41
C GLU A 332 -22.73 1.90 -12.35
N PRO A 333 -23.68 1.06 -12.80
CA PRO A 333 -23.54 -0.39 -12.76
C PRO A 333 -22.30 -0.93 -13.50
N SER A 334 -21.87 -0.26 -14.57
CA SER A 334 -20.62 -0.58 -15.29
C SER A 334 -19.39 -0.35 -14.41
N SER A 335 -19.30 0.80 -13.75
CA SER A 335 -18.17 1.16 -12.87
C SER A 335 -18.13 0.30 -11.61
N LYS A 336 -19.29 -0.13 -11.07
CA LYS A 336 -19.36 -1.13 -9.99
C LYS A 336 -18.76 -2.47 -10.40
N ARG A 337 -19.08 -2.93 -11.61
CA ARG A 337 -18.48 -4.17 -12.17
C ARG A 337 -16.98 -4.02 -12.35
N LEU A 338 -16.51 -2.85 -12.81
CA LEU A 338 -15.09 -2.58 -12.97
C LEU A 338 -14.35 -2.59 -11.62
N LEU A 339 -14.88 -1.94 -10.58
CA LEU A 339 -14.31 -1.98 -9.23
C LEU A 339 -14.15 -3.41 -8.72
N ARG A 340 -15.18 -4.26 -8.90
CA ARG A 340 -15.08 -5.69 -8.55
C ARG A 340 -14.05 -6.43 -9.41
N ALA A 341 -14.01 -6.15 -10.71
CA ALA A 341 -13.07 -6.76 -11.65
C ALA A 341 -11.60 -6.41 -11.35
N THR A 342 -11.32 -5.33 -10.61
CA THR A 342 -9.97 -5.03 -10.13
C THR A 342 -9.39 -6.12 -9.20
N VAL A 343 -10.17 -7.13 -8.80
CA VAL A 343 -9.68 -8.36 -8.13
C VAL A 343 -8.63 -9.09 -8.95
N ILE A 344 -8.58 -8.84 -10.26
CA ILE A 344 -7.51 -9.33 -11.13
C ILE A 344 -6.13 -8.89 -10.67
N SER A 345 -6.00 -7.74 -9.97
CA SER A 345 -4.74 -7.26 -9.41
C SER A 345 -4.17 -8.23 -8.35
N PRO A 346 -4.83 -8.48 -7.21
CA PRO A 346 -4.32 -9.42 -6.21
C PRO A 346 -4.26 -10.86 -6.72
N ILE A 347 -5.13 -11.27 -7.65
CA ILE A 347 -5.04 -12.60 -8.29
C ILE A 347 -3.78 -12.71 -9.13
N LEU A 348 -3.50 -11.72 -9.98
CA LEU A 348 -2.34 -11.74 -10.87
C LEU A 348 -1.04 -11.80 -10.05
N ILE A 349 -0.86 -10.92 -9.05
CA ILE A 349 0.35 -10.96 -8.22
C ILE A 349 0.48 -12.30 -7.48
N THR A 350 -0.63 -12.88 -7.00
CA THR A 350 -0.64 -14.20 -6.37
C THR A 350 -0.17 -15.29 -7.34
N VAL A 351 -0.73 -15.35 -8.55
CA VAL A 351 -0.35 -16.32 -9.58
C VAL A 351 1.12 -16.16 -9.97
N LEU A 352 1.58 -14.93 -10.17
CA LEU A 352 2.98 -14.67 -10.53
C LEU A 352 3.95 -15.12 -9.44
N LEU A 353 3.64 -14.83 -8.18
CA LEU A 353 4.47 -15.26 -7.05
C LEU A 353 4.44 -16.78 -6.87
N LEU A 354 3.30 -17.43 -7.08
CA LEU A 354 3.20 -18.88 -6.91
C LEU A 354 3.83 -19.66 -8.08
N PHE A 355 3.78 -19.16 -9.32
CA PHE A 355 4.07 -19.99 -10.49
C PHE A 355 5.18 -19.47 -11.41
N LEU A 356 5.52 -18.18 -11.36
CA LEU A 356 6.44 -17.59 -12.33
C LEU A 356 7.69 -17.00 -11.68
N SER A 357 7.54 -15.88 -10.97
CA SER A 357 8.65 -15.04 -10.52
C SER A 357 9.00 -15.18 -9.03
N GLY A 358 8.13 -15.81 -8.24
CA GLY A 358 8.33 -15.94 -6.79
C GLY A 358 8.92 -17.28 -6.37
N LEU A 359 8.06 -18.24 -6.02
CA LEU A 359 8.42 -19.50 -5.38
C LEU A 359 9.29 -20.42 -6.26
N PRO A 360 8.95 -20.73 -7.53
CA PRO A 360 9.74 -21.68 -8.30
C PRO A 360 11.22 -21.29 -8.48
N PRO A 361 11.57 -20.05 -8.88
CA PRO A 361 12.98 -19.67 -9.02
C PRO A 361 13.69 -19.46 -7.68
N SER A 362 12.95 -19.31 -6.58
CA SER A 362 13.55 -19.09 -5.25
C SER A 362 13.79 -20.38 -4.46
N GLU A 363 12.99 -21.42 -4.72
CA GLU A 363 13.06 -22.70 -4.01
C GLU A 363 13.99 -23.66 -4.74
N ARG A 364 13.61 -24.15 -5.92
CA ARG A 364 14.29 -25.27 -6.60
C ARG A 364 15.81 -25.08 -6.77
N PRO A 365 16.33 -23.94 -7.23
CA PRO A 365 17.77 -23.75 -7.38
C PRO A 365 18.54 -23.83 -6.05
N VAL A 366 17.95 -23.33 -4.96
CA VAL A 366 18.56 -23.41 -3.62
C VAL A 366 18.65 -24.86 -3.17
N GLN A 367 17.56 -25.63 -3.34
CA GLN A 367 17.54 -27.05 -2.99
C GLN A 367 18.58 -27.84 -3.81
N LYS A 368 18.63 -27.61 -5.13
CA LYS A 368 19.62 -28.22 -6.03
C LYS A 368 21.05 -27.92 -5.60
N ASN A 369 21.36 -26.66 -5.28
CA ASN A 369 22.71 -26.27 -4.84
C ASN A 369 23.11 -26.97 -3.52
N ILE A 370 22.20 -27.07 -2.56
CA ILE A 370 22.46 -27.76 -1.28
C ILE A 370 22.65 -29.27 -1.52
N PHE A 371 21.83 -29.89 -2.38
CA PHE A 371 21.97 -31.29 -2.76
C PHE A 371 23.35 -31.57 -3.37
N VAL A 372 23.75 -30.77 -4.37
CA VAL A 372 25.05 -30.88 -5.04
C VAL A 372 26.21 -30.71 -4.05
N GLN A 373 26.15 -29.71 -3.18
CA GLN A 373 27.18 -29.47 -2.16
C GLN A 373 27.29 -30.63 -1.17
N SER A 374 26.14 -31.16 -0.73
CA SER A 374 26.09 -32.31 0.17
C SER A 374 26.67 -33.56 -0.48
N TYR A 375 26.35 -33.82 -1.74
CA TYR A 375 26.89 -34.95 -2.49
C TYR A 375 28.40 -34.83 -2.74
N LYS A 376 28.90 -33.65 -3.16
CA LYS A 376 30.34 -33.38 -3.31
C LYS A 376 31.10 -33.60 -1.99
N SER A 377 30.53 -33.14 -0.87
CA SER A 377 31.11 -33.35 0.47
C SER A 377 31.17 -34.83 0.88
N LYS A 378 30.13 -35.61 0.58
CA LYS A 378 30.15 -37.06 0.82
C LYS A 378 31.18 -37.78 -0.04
N LEU A 379 31.29 -37.39 -1.30
CA LEU A 379 32.22 -38.03 -2.23
C LEU A 379 33.68 -37.77 -1.84
N SER A 380 34.02 -36.53 -1.50
CA SER A 380 35.36 -36.18 -0.99
C SER A 380 35.68 -36.89 0.32
N LYS A 381 34.68 -37.01 1.22
CA LYS A 381 34.84 -37.81 2.44
C LYS A 381 35.02 -39.28 2.15
N ASN A 382 34.28 -39.91 1.26
CA ASN A 382 34.49 -41.34 0.95
C ASN A 382 35.90 -41.61 0.38
N ILE A 383 36.47 -40.66 -0.35
CA ILE A 383 37.87 -40.71 -0.81
C ILE A 383 38.84 -40.63 0.38
N ASN A 384 38.53 -39.80 1.40
CA ASN A 384 39.41 -39.55 2.56
C ASN A 384 39.12 -40.45 3.79
N GLN A 385 37.91 -41.01 3.93
CA GLN A 385 37.39 -41.81 5.06
C GLN A 385 37.63 -43.31 4.89
N ALA A 386 38.54 -43.71 4.00
CA ALA A 386 39.35 -44.89 4.24
C ALA A 386 40.15 -44.81 5.57
N GLN A 387 40.17 -43.65 6.26
CA GLN A 387 40.97 -43.45 7.46
C GLN A 387 40.30 -43.00 8.77
N GLU A 388 39.06 -42.52 8.88
CA GLU A 388 38.52 -42.26 10.24
C GLU A 388 36.99 -42.09 10.31
N GLY A 389 36.38 -42.78 11.28
CA GLY A 389 34.93 -42.85 11.52
C GLY A 389 34.40 -41.63 12.27
N ALA A 390 33.74 -40.74 11.54
CA ALA A 390 32.88 -39.71 12.11
C ALA A 390 31.57 -39.64 11.31
N GLN A 391 30.47 -39.95 11.98
CA GLN A 391 29.11 -39.97 11.45
C GLN A 391 28.54 -38.53 11.53
N GLU A 392 28.94 -37.68 10.59
CA GLU A 392 28.40 -36.32 10.47
C GLU A 392 27.05 -36.38 9.71
N GLU A 393 25.99 -35.80 10.30
CA GLU A 393 24.64 -35.76 9.71
C GLU A 393 24.66 -35.14 8.30
N ASP A 394 23.95 -35.78 7.37
CA ASP A 394 23.84 -35.32 6.00
C ASP A 394 23.13 -33.96 5.91
N GLN A 395 23.84 -32.94 5.42
CA GLN A 395 23.29 -31.59 5.22
C GLN A 395 22.02 -31.61 4.37
N TRP A 396 21.94 -32.51 3.38
CA TRP A 396 20.74 -32.66 2.55
C TRP A 396 19.55 -33.19 3.36
N GLN A 397 19.74 -34.18 4.23
CA GLN A 397 18.67 -34.71 5.08
C GLN A 397 18.15 -33.68 6.08
N GLN A 398 19.04 -32.90 6.70
CA GLN A 398 18.63 -31.79 7.58
C GLN A 398 17.80 -30.76 6.81
N PHE A 399 18.19 -30.48 5.57
CA PHE A 399 17.47 -29.54 4.72
C PHE A 399 16.10 -30.09 4.27
N GLN A 400 16.00 -31.38 3.94
CA GLN A 400 14.70 -32.03 3.69
C GLN A 400 13.76 -31.95 4.90
N THR A 401 14.28 -32.21 6.09
CA THR A 401 13.53 -32.04 7.35
C THR A 401 13.03 -30.60 7.50
N TYR A 402 13.89 -29.61 7.20
CA TYR A 402 13.48 -28.20 7.19
C TYR A 402 12.32 -27.93 6.23
N LEU A 403 12.36 -28.47 5.01
CA LEU A 403 11.30 -28.29 4.02
C LEU A 403 9.98 -28.93 4.47
N ASP A 404 10.04 -30.05 5.19
CA ASP A 404 8.85 -30.80 5.64
C ASP A 404 8.21 -30.22 6.91
N GLU A 405 9.01 -29.54 7.75
CA GLU A 405 8.59 -28.90 8.99
C GLU A 405 8.25 -27.41 8.84
N THR A 406 8.59 -26.78 7.70
CA THR A 406 8.39 -25.34 7.50
C THR A 406 7.42 -25.06 6.35
N SER A 407 6.33 -24.36 6.67
CA SER A 407 5.34 -23.90 5.69
C SER A 407 5.97 -23.09 4.58
N ILE A 408 5.50 -23.26 3.34
CA ILE A 408 6.06 -22.53 2.19
C ILE A 408 5.69 -21.05 2.20
N LEU A 409 4.41 -20.75 2.45
CA LEU A 409 3.84 -19.41 2.28
C LEU A 409 3.21 -18.93 3.59
N ILE A 410 2.19 -19.63 4.09
CA ILE A 410 1.42 -19.21 5.26
C ILE A 410 2.28 -19.35 6.53
N PRO A 411 2.48 -18.30 7.35
CA PRO A 411 3.26 -18.39 8.59
C PRO A 411 2.60 -19.34 9.60
N ILE A 412 3.18 -20.52 9.80
CA ILE A 412 2.66 -21.55 10.71
C ILE A 412 3.82 -22.06 11.58
N PRO A 413 3.63 -22.16 12.92
CA PRO A 413 4.64 -22.75 13.79
C PRO A 413 5.03 -24.18 13.36
N LYS A 414 6.33 -24.49 13.39
CA LYS A 414 6.87 -25.80 12.98
C LYS A 414 6.22 -26.98 13.69
N SER A 415 5.94 -26.83 14.99
CA SER A 415 5.26 -27.83 15.81
C SER A 415 3.89 -28.22 15.26
N ILE A 416 3.18 -27.26 14.65
CA ILE A 416 1.88 -27.49 14.02
C ILE A 416 2.09 -28.04 12.61
N TYR A 417 2.93 -27.39 11.79
CA TYR A 417 3.10 -27.76 10.39
C TYR A 417 3.60 -29.20 10.21
N ARG A 418 4.48 -29.69 11.09
CA ARG A 418 4.95 -31.09 11.06
C ARG A 418 3.81 -32.11 11.18
N LEU A 419 2.77 -31.80 11.96
CA LEU A 419 1.64 -32.69 12.22
C LEU A 419 0.62 -32.72 11.07
N ILE A 420 0.67 -31.74 10.16
CA ILE A 420 -0.32 -31.63 9.07
C ILE A 420 -0.09 -32.73 8.03
N PRO A 421 -1.14 -33.50 7.66
CA PRO A 421 -1.06 -34.49 6.58
C PRO A 421 -0.61 -33.89 5.25
N SER A 422 0.14 -34.68 4.47
CA SER A 422 0.70 -34.23 3.19
C SER A 422 -0.36 -33.78 2.17
N LEU A 423 -1.57 -34.34 2.25
CA LEU A 423 -2.71 -33.93 1.41
C LEU A 423 -3.09 -32.47 1.70
N ILE A 424 -3.24 -32.11 2.97
CA ILE A 424 -3.60 -30.75 3.40
C ILE A 424 -2.48 -29.75 3.06
N LYS A 425 -1.21 -30.15 3.24
CA LYS A 425 -0.05 -29.33 2.84
C LYS A 425 -0.12 -28.96 1.35
N LYS A 426 -0.44 -29.93 0.49
CA LYS A 426 -0.52 -29.74 -0.97
C LYS A 426 -1.77 -28.98 -1.41
N THR A 427 -2.91 -29.14 -0.74
CA THR A 427 -4.17 -28.53 -1.18
C THR A 427 -4.41 -27.14 -0.60
N LEU A 428 -4.30 -26.99 0.73
CA LEU A 428 -4.63 -25.74 1.43
C LEU A 428 -3.42 -24.85 1.67
N LEU A 429 -2.23 -25.44 1.86
CA LEU A 429 -1.01 -24.68 2.15
C LEU A 429 -0.14 -24.46 0.91
N LEU A 430 -0.60 -24.93 -0.25
CA LEU A 430 0.04 -24.76 -1.54
C LEU A 430 1.48 -25.32 -1.59
N ASP A 431 1.82 -26.33 -0.78
CA ASP A 431 3.15 -26.98 -0.81
C ASP A 431 3.20 -28.07 -1.89
N TRP A 432 3.18 -27.62 -3.15
CA TRP A 432 3.17 -28.49 -4.32
C TRP A 432 4.55 -29.07 -4.66
N LYS A 433 4.55 -30.21 -5.37
CA LYS A 433 5.78 -30.86 -5.87
C LYS A 433 6.59 -29.96 -6.83
N ILE A 434 5.94 -28.99 -7.48
CA ILE A 434 6.63 -28.04 -8.36
C ILE A 434 7.67 -27.18 -7.64
N TYR A 435 7.62 -27.10 -6.30
CA TYR A 435 8.60 -26.36 -5.50
C TYR A 435 9.71 -27.25 -4.95
N ARG A 436 9.60 -28.57 -5.10
CA ARG A 436 10.59 -29.53 -4.59
C ARG A 436 11.56 -29.92 -5.70
N PHE A 437 12.83 -30.08 -5.33
CA PHE A 437 13.83 -30.78 -6.11
C PHE A 437 13.68 -32.29 -5.88
N ASP A 438 13.67 -33.07 -6.96
CA ASP A 438 13.55 -34.53 -6.90
C ASP A 438 14.95 -35.15 -6.86
N ASP A 439 15.38 -35.57 -5.68
CA ASP A 439 16.70 -36.15 -5.43
C ASP A 439 16.90 -37.54 -6.03
N LYS A 440 15.81 -38.18 -6.50
CA LYS A 440 15.81 -39.46 -7.21
C LYS A 440 15.41 -39.32 -8.67
N GLY A 441 15.14 -38.09 -9.11
CA GLY A 441 14.73 -37.80 -10.47
C GLY A 441 15.90 -37.92 -11.46
N PRO A 442 15.60 -37.93 -12.77
CA PRO A 442 16.61 -38.00 -13.82
C PRO A 442 17.62 -36.85 -13.70
N GLU A 443 17.18 -35.64 -13.37
CA GLU A 443 18.06 -34.48 -13.19
C GLU A 443 19.10 -34.71 -12.07
N ALA A 444 18.68 -35.26 -10.93
CA ALA A 444 19.59 -35.55 -9.83
C ALA A 444 20.60 -36.65 -10.21
N MET A 445 20.16 -37.68 -10.93
CA MET A 445 21.03 -38.77 -11.40
C MET A 445 22.10 -38.24 -12.36
N THR A 446 21.73 -37.41 -13.33
CA THR A 446 22.68 -36.78 -14.26
C THR A 446 23.70 -35.91 -13.52
N LEU A 447 23.26 -35.08 -12.56
CA LEU A 447 24.16 -34.26 -11.74
C LEU A 447 25.14 -35.12 -10.93
N MET A 448 24.68 -36.20 -10.33
CA MET A 448 25.54 -37.10 -9.56
C MET A 448 26.59 -37.80 -10.43
N GLU A 449 26.23 -38.14 -11.67
CA GLU A 449 27.14 -38.73 -12.66
C GLU A 449 28.18 -37.72 -13.14
N GLU A 450 27.76 -36.49 -13.50
CA GLU A 450 28.67 -35.39 -13.85
C GLU A 450 29.67 -35.12 -12.73
N ILE A 451 29.20 -35.01 -11.48
CA ILE A 451 30.06 -34.77 -10.31
C ILE A 451 31.05 -35.92 -10.10
N ARG A 452 30.62 -37.17 -10.32
CA ARG A 452 31.50 -38.34 -10.18
C ARG A 452 32.60 -38.31 -11.24
N ASN A 453 32.24 -37.98 -12.48
CA ASN A 453 33.18 -37.86 -13.59
C ASN A 453 34.17 -36.70 -13.39
N GLU A 454 33.77 -35.59 -12.76
CA GLU A 454 34.68 -34.49 -12.39
C GLU A 454 35.68 -34.90 -11.30
N SER A 455 35.35 -35.89 -10.47
CA SER A 455 36.13 -36.30 -9.30
C SER A 455 36.98 -37.56 -9.48
N ALA A 456 36.74 -38.31 -10.56
CA ALA A 456 37.49 -39.49 -10.96
C ALA A 456 38.65 -39.08 -11.88
#